data_AF-B4IRD0-F1
#
_entry.id   AF-B4IRD0-F1
#
_cell.length_a   1.000
_cell.length_b   1.000
_cell.length_c   1.000
_cell.angle_alpha   90.00
_cell.angle_beta   90.00
_cell.angle_gamma   90.00
#
_symmetry.space_group_name_H-M   'P 1'
#
loop_
_entity.id
_entity.type
_entity.pdbx_description
1 polymer ?
#
loop_
_entity_poly.entity_id
_entity_poly.type
_entity_poly.pdbx_seq_one_letter_code
_entity_poly.pdbx_strand_id
1 'polypeptide(L)'
;MTPLSAAAMDILEKQVSSTQSTLGVIELIAEDHDHGHVHRDHRQQELLTSILRRTGTSMALRLNQETPSMLPASYVLILVNSAEAFRSLRVHFTKAPQRQEFNFLIVLTRRLGRKAERLEAMRDIFLTCVKRFHTMNAIILTQRNDGVVVTYGFRLYSRDCKLTLSLDLLNRFENGSFRHTTGRIFDRVLGSLGGCPVSVSWYPVPPFVHFLGDMDDPEERKEVWRLTGIDGEIIKVLSKVFNFSIKLMPPCKKQRTCNGSCSS
;
A
#
# COMPACT_ATOMS: atom_id res chain seq x y z
N MET A 1 26.99 -12.20 -0.82
CA MET A 1 25.57 -11.80 -0.70
C MET A 1 25.53 -10.27 -0.62
N THR A 2 24.75 -9.60 -1.47
CA THR A 2 24.70 -8.13 -1.48
C THR A 2 23.88 -7.60 -0.29
N PRO A 3 24.17 -6.40 0.26
CA PRO A 3 23.37 -5.83 1.35
C PRO A 3 21.88 -5.76 1.02
N LEU A 4 21.54 -5.47 -0.25
CA LEU A 4 20.16 -5.41 -0.73
C LEU A 4 19.46 -6.78 -0.66
N SER A 5 20.15 -7.85 -1.06
CA SER A 5 19.62 -9.22 -0.91
C SER A 5 19.46 -9.62 0.55
N ALA A 6 20.41 -9.25 1.42
CA ALA A 6 20.34 -9.58 2.85
C ALA A 6 19.14 -8.88 3.53
N ALA A 7 18.93 -7.60 3.23
CA ALA A 7 17.80 -6.84 3.75
C ALA A 7 16.45 -7.36 3.25
N ALA A 8 16.35 -7.72 1.96
CA ALA A 8 15.14 -8.31 1.39
C ALA A 8 14.82 -9.66 2.06
N MET A 9 15.82 -10.53 2.23
CA MET A 9 15.66 -11.82 2.89
C MET A 9 15.23 -11.70 4.35
N ASP A 10 15.81 -10.76 5.10
CA ASP A 10 15.43 -10.54 6.51
C ASP A 10 13.96 -10.13 6.66
N ILE A 11 13.43 -9.32 5.74
CA ILE A 11 11.99 -8.99 5.70
C ILE A 11 11.15 -10.22 5.33
N LEU A 12 11.53 -10.95 4.28
CA LEU A 12 10.79 -12.14 3.82
C LEU A 12 10.72 -13.22 4.90
N GLU A 13 11.84 -13.52 5.57
CA GLU A 13 11.90 -14.51 6.64
C GLU A 13 11.03 -14.09 7.83
N LYS A 14 11.15 -12.85 8.31
CA LYS A 14 10.45 -12.42 9.53
C LYS A 14 8.96 -12.11 9.36
N GLN A 15 8.53 -11.63 8.19
CA GLN A 15 7.17 -11.11 8.00
C GLN A 15 6.33 -11.91 7.00
N VAL A 16 6.95 -12.58 6.03
CA VAL A 16 6.21 -13.28 4.97
C VAL A 16 6.16 -14.79 5.24
N SER A 17 7.29 -15.41 5.57
CA SER A 17 7.37 -16.87 5.73
C SER A 17 6.54 -17.42 6.88
N SER A 18 6.25 -16.59 7.89
CA SER A 18 5.39 -16.96 9.02
C SER A 18 3.90 -16.96 8.68
N THR A 19 3.50 -16.30 7.60
CA THR A 19 2.09 -16.11 7.24
C THR A 19 1.71 -16.76 5.91
N GLN A 20 2.67 -17.04 5.02
CA GLN A 20 2.41 -17.63 3.71
C GLN A 20 3.47 -18.66 3.30
N SER A 21 3.02 -19.71 2.62
CA SER A 21 3.88 -20.75 2.05
C SER A 21 4.32 -20.46 0.61
N THR A 22 3.76 -19.42 -0.04
CA THR A 22 4.03 -19.09 -1.44
C THR A 22 4.42 -17.61 -1.58
N LEU A 23 5.50 -17.34 -2.32
CA LEU A 23 5.94 -15.99 -2.66
C LEU A 23 5.88 -15.81 -4.19
N GLY A 24 5.12 -14.80 -4.63
CA GLY A 24 5.15 -14.35 -6.02
C GLY A 24 6.39 -13.51 -6.27
N VAL A 25 7.17 -13.85 -7.30
CA VAL A 25 8.35 -13.07 -7.70
C VAL A 25 8.14 -12.56 -9.12
N ILE A 26 8.27 -11.25 -9.30
CA ILE A 26 8.17 -10.58 -10.59
C ILE A 26 9.46 -9.81 -10.84
N GLU A 27 9.99 -9.94 -12.05
CA GLU A 27 11.18 -9.23 -12.50
C GLU A 27 10.83 -8.24 -13.59
N LEU A 28 11.22 -6.97 -13.41
CA LEU A 28 10.95 -5.88 -14.33
C LEU A 28 12.24 -5.16 -14.71
N ILE A 29 12.44 -5.02 -16.01
CA ILE A 29 13.62 -4.39 -16.62
C ILE A 29 13.11 -3.41 -17.66
N ALA A 30 13.62 -2.19 -17.65
CA ALA A 30 13.31 -1.22 -18.71
C ALA A 30 13.83 -1.72 -20.06
N GLU A 31 13.03 -1.59 -21.11
CA GLU A 31 13.50 -1.83 -22.49
C GLU A 31 14.48 -0.74 -22.86
N ASP A 32 15.67 -1.12 -23.33
CA ASP A 32 16.64 -0.17 -23.87
C ASP A 32 16.26 0.08 -25.34
N HIS A 33 15.78 1.29 -25.64
CA HIS A 33 15.21 1.60 -26.95
C HIS A 33 16.24 1.63 -28.10
N ASP A 34 17.54 1.69 -27.80
CA ASP A 34 18.59 1.82 -28.83
C ASP A 34 19.14 0.48 -29.33
N HIS A 35 19.04 -0.59 -28.56
CA HIS A 35 19.54 -1.91 -28.93
C HIS A 35 18.58 -2.95 -28.36
N GLY A 36 17.82 -3.64 -29.21
CA GLY A 36 16.75 -4.60 -28.84
C GLY A 36 17.15 -5.83 -28.00
N HIS A 37 18.16 -5.72 -27.14
CA HIS A 37 18.56 -6.66 -26.13
C HIS A 37 18.19 -6.14 -24.74
N VAL A 38 17.28 -6.84 -24.07
CA VAL A 38 17.01 -6.69 -22.64
C VAL A 38 18.25 -7.17 -21.87
N HIS A 39 19.19 -6.27 -21.60
CA HIS A 39 20.33 -6.60 -20.76
C HIS A 39 19.87 -6.74 -19.31
N ARG A 40 19.72 -7.99 -18.87
CA ARG A 40 19.44 -8.33 -17.47
C ARG A 40 20.57 -7.78 -16.61
N ASP A 41 20.24 -6.81 -15.74
CA ASP A 41 21.22 -6.22 -14.83
C ASP A 41 21.83 -7.36 -13.99
N HIS A 42 23.16 -7.53 -14.06
CA HIS A 42 23.89 -8.56 -13.34
C HIS A 42 23.51 -8.58 -11.84
N ARG A 43 23.25 -7.40 -11.26
CA ARG A 43 22.82 -7.27 -9.87
C ARG A 43 21.45 -7.85 -9.59
N GLN A 44 20.53 -7.70 -10.54
CA GLN A 44 19.18 -8.23 -10.42
C GLN A 44 19.20 -9.76 -10.50
N GLN A 45 20.04 -10.32 -11.38
CA GLN A 45 20.27 -11.75 -11.48
C GLN A 45 20.91 -12.33 -10.20
N GLU A 46 21.94 -11.68 -9.65
CA GLU A 46 22.56 -12.09 -8.38
C GLU A 46 21.57 -12.06 -7.21
N LEU A 47 20.75 -11.01 -7.15
CA LEU A 47 19.74 -10.85 -6.12
C LEU A 47 18.68 -11.93 -6.21
N LEU A 48 18.16 -12.17 -7.42
CA LEU A 48 17.19 -13.25 -7.67
C LEU A 48 17.76 -14.61 -7.27
N THR A 49 18.98 -14.92 -7.72
CA THR A 49 19.65 -16.20 -7.40
C THR A 49 19.82 -16.37 -5.89
N SER A 50 20.19 -15.29 -5.18
CA SER A 50 20.36 -15.30 -3.73
C SER A 50 19.02 -15.55 -3.00
N ILE A 51 17.94 -14.96 -3.50
CA ILE A 51 16.59 -15.18 -2.96
C ILE A 51 16.17 -16.63 -3.22
N LEU A 52 16.24 -17.10 -4.48
CA LEU A 52 15.83 -18.46 -4.86
C LEU A 52 16.51 -19.54 -4.03
N ARG A 53 17.83 -19.44 -3.80
CA ARG A 53 18.57 -20.42 -2.99
C ARG A 53 18.13 -20.46 -1.53
N ARG A 54 17.62 -19.35 -0.97
CA ARG A 54 17.39 -19.21 0.47
C ARG A 54 15.91 -19.29 0.83
N THR A 55 15.01 -18.72 0.03
CA THR A 55 13.57 -18.93 0.20
C THR A 55 13.09 -20.29 -0.32
N GLY A 56 13.82 -20.93 -1.25
CA GLY A 56 13.40 -22.20 -1.86
C GLY A 56 13.30 -23.38 -0.87
N THR A 57 13.89 -23.25 0.32
CA THR A 57 13.79 -24.23 1.41
C THR A 57 12.64 -23.96 2.38
N SER A 58 12.07 -22.75 2.39
CA SER A 58 11.05 -22.33 3.36
C SER A 58 9.70 -21.95 2.72
N MET A 59 9.68 -21.61 1.42
CA MET A 59 8.49 -21.18 0.68
C MET A 59 8.55 -21.65 -0.78
N ALA A 60 7.38 -21.97 -1.36
CA ALA A 60 7.23 -22.17 -2.79
C ALA A 60 7.39 -20.82 -3.53
N LEU A 61 8.18 -20.81 -4.60
CA LEU A 61 8.46 -19.62 -5.39
C LEU A 61 7.75 -19.69 -6.74
N ARG A 62 6.93 -18.68 -7.04
CA ARG A 62 6.31 -18.51 -8.36
C ARG A 62 6.98 -17.36 -9.09
N LEU A 63 7.92 -17.71 -9.96
CA LEU A 63 8.61 -16.79 -10.86
C LEU A 63 7.73 -16.48 -12.06
N ASN A 64 7.43 -15.20 -12.28
CA ASN A 64 6.75 -14.76 -13.49
C ASN A 64 7.77 -14.04 -14.37
N GLN A 65 8.13 -14.67 -15.49
CA GLN A 65 9.04 -14.09 -16.50
C GLN A 65 8.32 -13.07 -17.38
N GLU A 66 7.02 -13.26 -17.59
CA GLU A 66 6.12 -12.30 -18.22
C GLU A 66 5.22 -11.68 -17.16
N THR A 67 4.71 -10.47 -17.43
CA THR A 67 3.81 -9.82 -16.47
C THR A 67 2.55 -10.68 -16.31
N PRO A 68 2.29 -11.25 -15.12
CA PRO A 68 1.20 -12.18 -14.97
C PRO A 68 -0.13 -11.41 -15.08
N SER A 69 -1.09 -12.01 -15.78
CA SER A 69 -2.44 -11.47 -15.87
C SER A 69 -3.12 -11.44 -14.50
N MET A 70 -2.78 -12.35 -13.58
CA MET A 70 -3.28 -12.42 -12.21
C MET A 70 -2.13 -12.53 -11.20
N LEU A 71 -2.17 -11.78 -10.10
CA LEU A 71 -1.15 -11.91 -9.06
C LEU A 71 -1.31 -13.25 -8.31
N PRO A 72 -0.21 -13.99 -8.10
CA PRO A 72 -0.27 -15.37 -7.63
C PRO A 72 -0.37 -15.52 -6.09
N ALA A 73 -0.18 -14.46 -5.31
CA ALA A 73 -0.10 -14.49 -3.84
C ALA A 73 -0.42 -13.12 -3.23
N SER A 74 -0.73 -13.07 -1.93
CA SER A 74 -0.95 -11.80 -1.22
C SER A 74 0.36 -11.06 -0.92
N TYR A 75 1.51 -11.74 -0.90
CA TYR A 75 2.83 -11.11 -0.88
C TYR A 75 3.53 -11.29 -2.22
N VAL A 76 3.99 -10.18 -2.79
CA VAL A 76 4.67 -10.15 -4.08
C VAL A 76 6.00 -9.42 -3.93
N LEU A 77 7.09 -10.11 -4.25
CA LEU A 77 8.41 -9.55 -4.41
C LEU A 77 8.57 -9.05 -5.84
N ILE A 78 8.83 -7.76 -6.01
CA ILE A 78 9.03 -7.13 -7.31
C ILE A 78 10.46 -6.62 -7.39
N LEU A 79 11.26 -7.24 -8.24
CA LEU A 79 12.61 -6.78 -8.57
C LEU A 79 12.51 -5.82 -9.75
N VAL A 80 12.95 -4.58 -9.56
CA VAL A 80 12.78 -3.54 -10.58
C VAL A 80 13.99 -2.63 -10.67
N ASN A 81 14.40 -2.31 -11.91
CA ASN A 81 15.57 -1.46 -12.15
C ASN A 81 15.23 0.03 -12.38
N SER A 82 13.99 0.39 -12.70
CA SER A 82 13.57 1.78 -12.89
C SER A 82 12.07 1.97 -12.63
N ALA A 83 11.65 3.22 -12.39
CA ALA A 83 10.23 3.53 -12.25
C ALA A 83 9.46 3.28 -13.57
N GLU A 84 10.11 3.48 -14.72
CA GLU A 84 9.56 3.16 -16.03
C GLU A 84 9.28 1.67 -16.21
N ALA A 85 10.23 0.80 -15.84
CA ALA A 85 10.04 -0.64 -15.83
C ALA A 85 8.89 -1.05 -14.90
N PHE A 86 8.73 -0.35 -13.77
CA PHE A 86 7.58 -0.58 -12.89
C PHE A 86 6.25 -0.21 -13.57
N ARG A 87 6.21 0.89 -14.34
CA ARG A 87 5.02 1.30 -15.09
C ARG A 87 4.66 0.35 -16.24
N SER A 88 5.59 -0.47 -16.75
CA SER A 88 5.24 -1.45 -17.78
C SER A 88 4.39 -2.61 -17.24
N LEU A 89 4.41 -2.84 -15.91
CA LEU A 89 3.68 -3.91 -15.25
C LEU A 89 2.15 -3.80 -15.48
N ARG A 90 1.60 -4.68 -16.31
CA ARG A 90 0.15 -4.86 -16.58
C ARG A 90 -0.48 -5.97 -15.74
N VAL A 91 -0.76 -5.72 -14.47
CA VAL A 91 -1.58 -6.64 -13.66
C VAL A 91 -3.06 -6.43 -13.96
N HIS A 92 -3.79 -7.50 -14.30
CA HIS A 92 -5.24 -7.46 -14.38
C HIS A 92 -5.84 -8.00 -13.08
N PHE A 93 -6.27 -7.11 -12.20
CA PHE A 93 -7.06 -7.52 -11.04
C PHE A 93 -8.41 -8.03 -11.57
N THR A 94 -8.73 -9.30 -11.33
CA THR A 94 -10.04 -9.83 -11.69
C THR A 94 -11.13 -8.97 -11.06
N LYS A 95 -12.18 -8.64 -11.82
CA LYS A 95 -13.31 -7.78 -11.42
C LYS A 95 -14.10 -8.26 -10.17
N ALA A 96 -13.70 -9.37 -9.54
CA ALA A 96 -14.20 -9.75 -8.23
C ALA A 96 -13.67 -8.74 -7.19
N PRO A 97 -14.52 -7.85 -6.65
CA PRO A 97 -14.05 -6.79 -5.78
C PRO A 97 -13.57 -7.36 -4.44
N GLN A 98 -12.44 -6.87 -3.95
CA GLN A 98 -12.22 -6.63 -2.50
C GLN A 98 -11.90 -7.80 -1.55
N ARG A 99 -11.46 -8.98 -1.98
CA ARG A 99 -11.04 -10.03 -0.99
C ARG A 99 -9.54 -10.16 -0.74
N GLN A 100 -8.68 -9.56 -1.57
CA GLN A 100 -7.24 -9.76 -1.47
C GLN A 100 -6.50 -8.44 -1.33
N GLU A 101 -5.95 -8.21 -0.14
CA GLU A 101 -4.95 -7.18 0.09
C GLU A 101 -3.60 -7.69 -0.42
N PHE A 102 -3.01 -6.95 -1.36
CA PHE A 102 -1.67 -7.24 -1.86
C PHE A 102 -0.63 -6.45 -1.08
N ASN A 103 0.48 -7.11 -0.77
CA ASN A 103 1.63 -6.57 -0.08
C ASN A 103 2.83 -6.62 -1.03
N PHE A 104 3.29 -5.45 -1.47
CA PHE A 104 4.38 -5.35 -2.43
C PHE A 104 5.70 -5.07 -1.71
N LEU A 105 6.63 -6.02 -1.82
CA LEU A 105 8.02 -5.84 -1.49
C LEU A 105 8.77 -5.47 -2.76
N ILE A 106 9.06 -4.19 -2.96
CA ILE A 106 9.72 -3.69 -4.16
C ILE A 106 11.21 -3.52 -3.86
N VAL A 107 12.06 -4.14 -4.67
CA VAL A 107 13.51 -4.01 -4.58
C VAL A 107 14.02 -3.22 -5.77
N LEU A 108 14.43 -1.98 -5.53
CA LEU A 108 15.02 -1.12 -6.56
C LEU A 108 16.50 -1.48 -6.75
N THR A 109 16.80 -2.20 -7.83
CA THR A 109 18.12 -2.81 -8.08
C THR A 109 19.14 -1.82 -8.63
N ARG A 110 18.71 -0.83 -9.42
CA ARG A 110 19.59 0.22 -9.95
C ARG A 110 20.00 1.20 -8.85
N ARG A 111 21.31 1.45 -8.74
CA ARG A 111 21.84 2.50 -7.86
C ARG A 111 21.67 3.86 -8.53
N LEU A 112 20.77 4.66 -7.97
CA LEU A 112 20.62 6.07 -8.36
C LEU A 112 21.57 6.92 -7.52
N GLY A 113 22.49 7.60 -8.19
CA GLY A 113 23.58 8.35 -7.55
C GLY A 113 23.09 9.57 -6.79
N ARG A 114 22.11 10.31 -7.34
CA ARG A 114 21.54 11.49 -6.70
C ARG A 114 20.34 11.14 -5.83
N LYS A 115 20.27 11.74 -4.64
CA LYS A 115 19.13 11.57 -3.71
C LYS A 115 17.80 11.99 -4.35
N ALA A 116 17.79 13.09 -5.10
CA ALA A 116 16.59 13.62 -5.74
C ALA A 116 16.01 12.65 -6.78
N GLU A 117 16.85 12.15 -7.70
CA GLU A 117 16.46 11.16 -8.71
C GLU A 117 15.90 9.89 -8.07
N ARG A 118 16.51 9.42 -6.97
CA ARG A 118 16.01 8.26 -6.22
C ARG A 118 14.65 8.50 -5.59
N LEU A 119 14.46 9.66 -4.96
CA LEU A 119 13.18 10.01 -4.35
C LEU A 119 12.08 10.14 -5.41
N GLU A 120 12.39 10.71 -6.57
CA GLU A 120 11.43 10.85 -7.66
C GLU A 120 11.02 9.49 -8.23
N ALA A 121 11.99 8.61 -8.49
CA ALA A 121 11.71 7.25 -8.94
C ALA A 121 10.82 6.48 -7.93
N MET A 122 11.12 6.59 -6.63
CA MET A 122 10.29 5.95 -5.59
C MET A 122 8.88 6.55 -5.51
N ARG A 123 8.76 7.87 -5.68
CA ARG A 123 7.46 8.56 -5.70
C ARG A 123 6.61 8.06 -6.86
N ASP A 124 7.19 7.94 -8.05
CA ASP A 124 6.50 7.44 -9.25
C ASP A 124 6.05 5.98 -9.10
N ILE A 125 6.90 5.11 -8.53
CA ILE A 125 6.55 3.73 -8.21
C ILE A 125 5.34 3.66 -7.26
N PHE A 126 5.36 4.42 -6.16
CA PHE A 126 4.23 4.41 -5.23
C PHE A 126 2.96 5.06 -5.81
N LEU A 127 3.09 6.11 -6.62
CA LEU A 127 1.95 6.67 -7.35
C LEU A 127 1.33 5.63 -8.28
N THR A 128 2.14 4.82 -8.95
CA THR A 128 1.67 3.71 -9.78
C THR A 128 0.95 2.66 -8.93
N CYS A 129 1.48 2.28 -7.77
CA CYS A 129 0.81 1.35 -6.84
C CYS A 129 -0.59 1.82 -6.45
N VAL A 130 -0.73 3.10 -6.10
CA VAL A 130 -2.00 3.68 -5.62
C VAL A 130 -2.98 3.87 -6.77
N LYS A 131 -2.55 4.49 -7.87
CA LYS A 131 -3.45 4.90 -8.95
C LYS A 131 -3.88 3.75 -9.85
N ARG A 132 -2.98 2.79 -10.10
CA ARG A 132 -3.19 1.73 -11.08
C ARG A 132 -3.49 0.39 -10.44
N PHE A 133 -2.82 0.08 -9.33
CA PHE A 133 -2.95 -1.23 -8.69
C PHE A 133 -3.86 -1.21 -7.46
N HIS A 134 -4.27 -0.02 -6.99
CA HIS A 134 -5.03 0.17 -5.76
C HIS A 134 -4.38 -0.52 -4.54
N THR A 135 -3.05 -0.64 -4.57
CA THR A 135 -2.27 -1.28 -3.50
C THR A 135 -1.80 -0.23 -2.51
N MET A 136 -2.28 -0.36 -1.28
CA MET A 136 -1.89 0.50 -0.17
C MET A 136 -0.64 -0.02 0.55
N ASN A 137 -0.47 -1.33 0.65
CA ASN A 137 0.65 -1.94 1.36
C ASN A 137 1.82 -2.19 0.40
N ALA A 138 2.65 -1.17 0.18
CA ALA A 138 3.87 -1.31 -0.61
C ALA A 138 5.07 -0.68 0.10
N ILE A 139 6.21 -1.36 0.05
CA ILE A 139 7.49 -0.84 0.52
C ILE A 139 8.56 -0.97 -0.54
N ILE A 140 9.51 -0.03 -0.55
CA ILE A 140 10.65 -0.03 -1.46
C ILE A 140 11.94 -0.17 -0.65
N LEU A 141 12.76 -1.15 -1.02
CA LEU A 141 14.15 -1.29 -0.62
C LEU A 141 15.04 -0.67 -1.68
N THR A 142 15.97 0.20 -1.27
CA THR A 142 16.97 0.78 -2.16
C THR A 142 18.32 0.88 -1.47
N GLN A 143 19.40 0.64 -2.21
CA GLN A 143 20.76 0.72 -1.69
C GLN A 143 21.40 2.08 -1.99
N ARG A 144 21.99 2.72 -0.97
CA ARG A 144 22.81 3.92 -1.10
C ARG A 144 24.25 3.57 -1.53
N ASN A 145 25.00 4.58 -1.95
CA ASN A 145 26.41 4.41 -2.36
C ASN A 145 27.33 3.96 -1.22
N ASP A 146 26.98 4.29 0.03
CA ASP A 146 27.67 3.87 1.25
C ASP A 146 27.37 2.40 1.64
N GLY A 147 26.60 1.68 0.82
CA GLY A 147 26.24 0.29 1.06
C GLY A 147 25.01 0.09 1.93
N VAL A 148 24.52 1.13 2.61
CA VAL A 148 23.34 1.09 3.48
C VAL A 148 22.08 0.86 2.64
N VAL A 149 21.25 -0.10 3.06
CA VAL A 149 19.95 -0.33 2.44
C VAL A 149 18.89 0.40 3.24
N VAL A 150 18.01 1.10 2.54
CA VAL A 150 16.99 1.95 3.12
C VAL A 150 15.63 1.44 2.70
N THR A 151 14.73 1.31 3.68
CA THR A 151 13.35 0.89 3.46
C THR A 151 12.44 2.12 3.52
N TYR A 152 11.71 2.34 2.44
CA TYR A 152 10.70 3.40 2.33
C TYR A 152 9.31 2.81 2.24
N GLY A 153 8.35 3.52 2.83
CA GLY A 153 6.92 3.38 2.56
C GLY A 153 6.35 4.72 2.10
N PHE A 154 5.03 4.82 2.06
CA PHE A 154 4.36 6.07 1.74
C PHE A 154 3.12 6.29 2.62
N ARG A 155 2.72 7.55 2.71
CA ARG A 155 1.46 8.01 3.31
C ARG A 155 0.67 8.79 2.27
N LEU A 156 -0.64 8.59 2.23
CA LEU A 156 -1.53 9.29 1.30
C LEU A 156 -2.07 10.62 1.82
N TYR A 157 -2.05 10.82 3.14
CA TYR A 157 -2.57 12.03 3.75
C TYR A 157 -1.43 12.79 4.43
N SER A 158 -1.30 14.07 4.12
CA SER A 158 -0.46 14.97 4.90
C SER A 158 -1.11 15.28 6.25
N ARG A 159 -0.35 15.91 7.14
CA ARG A 159 -0.89 16.47 8.39
C ARG A 159 -2.00 17.51 8.15
N ASP A 160 -2.02 18.13 6.97
CA ASP A 160 -3.05 19.10 6.57
C ASP A 160 -4.25 18.45 5.87
N CYS A 161 -4.37 17.12 5.93
CA CYS A 161 -5.47 16.37 5.35
C CYS A 161 -5.64 16.53 3.83
N LYS A 162 -4.54 16.90 3.17
CA LYS A 162 -4.46 16.93 1.72
C LYS A 162 -4.01 15.56 1.24
N LEU A 163 -4.73 15.03 0.25
CA LEU A 163 -4.36 13.81 -0.45
C LEU A 163 -3.03 14.06 -1.19
N THR A 164 -1.93 13.70 -0.54
CA THR A 164 -0.57 13.94 -1.00
C THR A 164 0.29 12.73 -0.68
N LEU A 165 0.86 12.11 -1.73
CA LEU A 165 1.76 10.99 -1.55
C LEU A 165 3.10 11.49 -0.98
N SER A 166 3.34 11.14 0.28
CA SER A 166 4.56 11.50 1.01
C SER A 166 5.38 10.25 1.29
N LEU A 167 6.67 10.28 0.95
CA LEU A 167 7.60 9.19 1.23
C LEU A 167 7.97 9.18 2.71
N ASP A 168 7.95 7.99 3.30
CA ASP A 168 8.33 7.81 4.71
C ASP A 168 9.51 6.85 4.83
N LEU A 169 10.52 7.26 5.60
CA LEU A 169 11.67 6.41 5.89
C LEU A 169 11.29 5.45 7.03
N LEU A 170 11.14 4.17 6.71
CA LEU A 170 10.70 3.18 7.69
C LEU A 170 11.88 2.59 8.47
N ASN A 171 12.97 2.26 7.77
CA ASN A 171 14.10 1.59 8.40
C ASN A 171 15.39 1.71 7.59
N ARG A 172 16.50 1.33 8.22
CA ARG A 172 17.84 1.25 7.61
C ARG A 172 18.44 -0.09 7.98
N PHE A 173 18.98 -0.78 6.99
CA PHE A 173 19.77 -1.99 7.15
C PHE A 173 21.24 -1.66 6.94
N GLU A 174 21.99 -1.76 8.03
CA GLU A 174 23.43 -1.48 8.10
C GLU A 174 24.08 -2.53 9.02
N ASN A 175 25.33 -2.91 8.73
CA ASN A 175 26.07 -3.91 9.53
C ASN A 175 25.33 -5.25 9.70
N GLY A 176 24.57 -5.68 8.69
CA GLY A 176 23.90 -6.99 8.66
C GLY A 176 22.56 -7.07 9.40
N SER A 177 22.04 -5.95 9.93
CA SER A 177 20.73 -5.93 10.60
C SER A 177 19.97 -4.62 10.35
N PHE A 178 18.66 -4.64 10.58
CA PHE A 178 17.85 -3.43 10.60
C PHE A 178 18.02 -2.68 11.93
N ARG A 179 18.15 -1.35 11.85
CA ARG A 179 18.25 -0.47 13.03
C ARG A 179 17.10 -0.61 14.00
N HIS A 180 15.88 -0.72 13.46
CA HIS A 180 14.68 -0.94 14.25
C HIS A 180 14.14 -2.33 13.96
N THR A 181 13.49 -2.94 14.95
CA THR A 181 12.78 -4.20 14.75
C THR A 181 11.82 -4.06 13.59
N THR A 182 11.85 -4.99 12.65
CA THR A 182 11.03 -4.97 11.44
C THR A 182 9.55 -5.31 11.72
N GLY A 183 9.07 -5.14 12.95
CA GLY A 183 7.69 -5.44 13.32
C GLY A 183 6.70 -4.69 12.44
N ARG A 184 5.92 -5.45 11.65
CA ARG A 184 4.78 -5.01 10.83
C ARG A 184 5.10 -3.82 9.93
N ILE A 185 6.12 -3.97 9.07
CA ILE A 185 6.48 -2.95 8.08
C ILE A 185 5.34 -2.74 7.06
N PHE A 186 4.52 -3.76 6.81
CA PHE A 186 3.39 -3.70 5.87
C PHE A 186 2.08 -3.13 6.47
N ASP A 187 1.88 -3.13 7.78
CA ASP A 187 0.59 -2.74 8.41
C ASP A 187 0.36 -1.22 8.53
N ARG A 188 1.24 -0.37 7.98
CA ARG A 188 1.30 1.04 8.38
C ARG A 188 0.40 1.99 7.59
N VAL A 189 -0.08 1.61 6.41
CA VAL A 189 -0.76 2.59 5.54
C VAL A 189 -2.15 2.96 6.05
N LEU A 190 -2.79 2.07 6.81
CA LEU A 190 -4.00 2.35 7.58
C LEU A 190 -3.69 2.55 9.07
N GLY A 191 -2.45 2.72 9.52
CA GLY A 191 -2.16 2.82 10.96
C GLY A 191 -2.68 4.11 11.61
N SER A 192 -2.87 5.18 10.83
CA SER A 192 -3.36 6.48 11.30
C SER A 192 -3.69 7.40 10.12
N LEU A 193 -4.89 7.98 10.11
CA LEU A 193 -5.33 9.06 9.22
C LEU A 193 -4.96 10.45 9.76
N GLY A 194 -4.09 10.51 10.79
CA GLY A 194 -3.48 11.76 11.25
C GLY A 194 -4.44 12.78 11.85
N GLY A 195 -5.62 12.34 12.32
CA GLY A 195 -6.67 13.19 12.87
C GLY A 195 -7.57 13.82 11.80
N CYS A 196 -7.40 13.47 10.53
CA CYS A 196 -8.11 14.15 9.44
C CYS A 196 -9.63 13.96 9.48
N PRO A 197 -10.40 15.00 9.10
CA PRO A 197 -11.85 14.90 9.11
C PRO A 197 -12.34 14.01 7.97
N VAL A 198 -13.01 12.92 8.32
CA VAL A 198 -13.73 12.05 7.40
C VAL A 198 -15.19 12.48 7.39
N SER A 199 -15.65 12.94 6.23
CA SER A 199 -17.06 13.27 6.02
C SER A 199 -17.89 11.98 5.98
N VAL A 200 -18.81 11.85 6.91
CA VAL A 200 -19.70 10.69 7.02
C VAL A 200 -21.08 11.10 6.57
N SER A 201 -21.53 10.51 5.46
CA SER A 201 -22.93 10.53 5.04
C SER A 201 -23.66 9.40 5.76
N TRP A 202 -24.83 9.70 6.31
CA TRP A 202 -25.57 8.76 7.15
C TRP A 202 -27.07 8.93 6.95
N TYR A 203 -27.82 7.90 7.29
CA TYR A 203 -29.27 7.86 7.15
C TYR A 203 -29.87 7.30 8.44
N PRO A 204 -30.81 8.00 9.11
CA PRO A 204 -31.38 7.55 10.38
C PRO A 204 -32.28 6.33 10.15
N VAL A 205 -31.72 5.13 10.37
CA VAL A 205 -32.42 3.84 10.28
C VAL A 205 -32.19 3.06 11.55
N PRO A 206 -33.18 3.00 12.44
CA PRO A 206 -33.15 2.07 13.57
C PRO A 206 -33.03 0.60 13.12
N PRO A 207 -32.22 -0.25 13.78
CA PRO A 207 -31.32 0.02 14.92
C PRO A 207 -29.88 0.41 14.51
N PHE A 208 -29.63 0.60 13.21
CA PHE A 208 -28.29 0.81 12.66
C PHE A 208 -27.74 2.20 12.95
N VAL A 209 -28.57 3.23 12.76
CA VAL A 209 -28.17 4.62 13.00
C VAL A 209 -29.29 5.40 13.66
N HIS A 210 -28.95 6.03 14.77
CA HIS A 210 -29.78 6.96 15.52
C HIS A 210 -28.99 8.23 15.80
N PHE A 211 -29.70 9.35 15.99
CA PHE A 211 -29.09 10.60 16.43
C PHE A 211 -29.92 11.19 17.57
N LEU A 212 -29.26 11.51 18.67
CA LEU A 212 -29.88 12.06 19.87
C LEU A 212 -29.91 13.59 19.80
N GLY A 213 -31.03 14.16 19.35
CA GLY A 213 -31.20 15.60 19.20
C GLY A 213 -31.71 15.98 17.81
N ASP A 214 -31.49 17.23 17.43
CA ASP A 214 -31.81 17.74 16.11
C ASP A 214 -30.70 17.36 15.12
N MET A 215 -31.03 16.46 14.20
CA MET A 215 -30.12 15.99 13.17
C MET A 215 -29.83 17.02 12.07
N ASP A 216 -30.68 18.04 11.93
CA ASP A 216 -30.50 19.11 10.95
C ASP A 216 -29.59 20.23 11.50
N ASP A 217 -29.49 20.38 12.83
CA ASP A 217 -28.60 21.36 13.50
C ASP A 217 -27.11 21.04 13.25
N PRO A 218 -26.35 21.94 12.60
CA PRO A 218 -24.90 21.77 12.40
C PRO A 218 -24.08 21.73 13.69
N GLU A 219 -24.48 22.43 14.76
CA GLU A 219 -23.74 22.47 16.02
C GLU A 219 -23.92 21.16 16.79
N GLU A 220 -25.14 20.65 16.89
CA GLU A 220 -25.37 19.33 17.48
C GLU A 220 -24.67 18.22 16.69
N ARG A 221 -24.57 18.33 15.36
CA ARG A 221 -23.82 17.35 14.54
C ARG A 221 -22.31 17.34 14.80
N LYS A 222 -21.73 18.36 15.43
CA LYS A 222 -20.32 18.31 15.90
C LYS A 222 -20.18 17.40 17.12
N GLU A 223 -21.26 17.20 17.86
CA GLU A 223 -21.32 16.32 19.03
C GLU A 223 -21.51 14.87 18.60
N VAL A 224 -20.46 14.27 18.04
CA VAL A 224 -20.46 12.90 17.48
C VAL A 224 -20.95 11.83 18.48
N TRP A 225 -20.87 12.09 19.79
CA TRP A 225 -21.41 11.20 20.81
C TRP A 225 -22.93 10.95 20.66
N ARG A 226 -23.67 11.90 20.07
CA ARG A 226 -25.11 11.82 19.80
C ARG A 226 -25.48 10.82 18.72
N LEU A 227 -24.54 10.47 17.82
CA LEU A 227 -24.75 9.43 16.81
C LEU A 227 -24.67 8.06 17.48
N THR A 228 -25.76 7.31 17.55
CA THR A 228 -25.82 5.99 18.18
C THR A 228 -26.37 4.94 17.20
N GLY A 229 -26.59 3.71 17.68
CA GLY A 229 -26.91 2.56 16.83
C GLY A 229 -25.66 1.81 16.40
N ILE A 230 -25.86 0.67 15.73
CA ILE A 230 -24.77 -0.26 15.36
C ILE A 230 -23.70 0.44 14.52
N ASP A 231 -24.07 1.06 13.41
CA ASP A 231 -23.14 1.72 12.49
C ASP A 231 -22.55 2.99 13.12
N GLY A 232 -23.34 3.67 13.95
CA GLY A 232 -22.91 4.85 14.72
C GLY A 232 -21.80 4.53 15.72
N GLU A 233 -21.88 3.40 16.41
CA GLU A 233 -20.80 2.95 17.30
C GLU A 233 -19.61 2.39 16.53
N ILE A 234 -19.84 1.66 15.43
CA ILE A 234 -18.77 1.16 14.56
C ILE A 234 -17.90 2.31 14.06
N ILE A 235 -18.48 3.39 13.52
CA ILE A 235 -17.69 4.49 12.98
C ILE A 235 -16.86 5.20 14.07
N LYS A 236 -17.36 5.29 15.30
CA LYS A 236 -16.60 5.83 16.46
C LYS A 236 -15.45 4.92 16.86
N VAL A 237 -15.62 3.60 16.79
CA VAL A 237 -14.51 2.66 17.05
C VAL A 237 -13.46 2.80 15.95
N LEU A 238 -13.88 2.83 14.69
CA LEU A 238 -13.00 3.02 13.54
C LEU A 238 -12.24 4.35 13.64
N SER A 239 -12.88 5.43 14.08
CA SER A 239 -12.23 6.74 14.25
C SER A 239 -11.12 6.73 15.30
N LYS A 240 -11.28 5.95 16.36
CA LYS A 240 -10.23 5.73 17.38
C LYS A 240 -9.10 4.85 16.85
N VAL A 241 -9.42 3.73 16.20
CA VAL A 241 -8.44 2.77 15.67
C VAL A 241 -7.58 3.41 14.57
N PHE A 242 -8.23 4.12 13.64
CA PHE A 242 -7.59 4.74 12.51
C PHE A 242 -7.21 6.21 12.75
N ASN A 243 -7.44 6.74 13.96
CA ASN A 243 -7.11 8.11 14.35
C ASN A 243 -7.58 9.16 13.30
N PHE A 244 -8.89 9.24 13.06
CA PHE A 244 -9.52 10.30 12.26
C PHE A 244 -10.60 11.02 13.06
N SER A 245 -10.94 12.24 12.65
CA SER A 245 -12.09 12.97 13.21
C SER A 245 -13.33 12.71 12.36
N ILE A 246 -14.49 12.55 12.99
CA ILE A 246 -15.76 12.33 12.28
C ILE A 246 -16.38 13.70 12.01
N LYS A 247 -16.73 13.96 10.75
CA LYS A 247 -17.53 15.11 10.34
C LYS A 247 -18.88 14.61 9.83
N LEU A 248 -19.94 14.78 10.62
CA LEU A 248 -21.28 14.38 10.22
C LEU A 248 -21.88 15.35 9.20
N MET A 249 -22.13 14.84 7.99
CA MET A 249 -22.88 15.55 6.97
C MET A 249 -24.36 15.63 7.36
N PRO A 250 -25.17 16.50 6.73
CA PRO A 250 -26.61 16.46 6.93
C PRO A 250 -27.14 15.06 6.59
N PRO A 251 -28.11 14.53 7.35
CA PRO A 251 -28.63 13.20 7.12
C PRO A 251 -29.21 13.10 5.70
N CYS A 252 -28.92 12.00 5.01
CA CYS A 252 -29.54 11.74 3.73
C CYS A 252 -31.07 11.67 3.92
N LYS A 253 -31.83 12.18 2.96
CA LYS A 253 -33.28 11.98 2.96
C LYS A 253 -33.59 10.78 2.07
N LYS A 254 -34.48 9.89 2.52
CA LYS A 254 -34.99 8.83 1.66
C LYS A 254 -35.69 9.49 0.47
N GLN A 255 -35.12 9.35 -0.73
CA GLN A 255 -35.88 9.66 -1.93
C GLN A 255 -37.09 8.73 -1.94
N ARG A 256 -38.29 9.32 -1.90
CA ARG A 256 -39.50 8.55 -2.18
C ARG A 256 -39.36 8.06 -3.61
N THR A 257 -39.27 6.75 -3.79
CA THR A 257 -39.49 6.13 -5.11
C THR A 257 -40.86 6.62 -5.60
N CYS A 258 -40.90 7.51 -6.62
CA CYS A 258 -42.15 7.88 -7.28
C CYS A 258 -42.71 6.59 -7.91
N ASN A 259 -43.63 5.92 -7.23
CA ASN A 259 -44.50 4.93 -7.85
C ASN A 259 -45.56 5.68 -8.66
N GLY A 260 -45.18 6.12 -9.86
CA GLY A 260 -46.10 6.40 -10.96
C GLY A 260 -47.16 7.49 -10.74
N SER A 261 -46.81 8.66 -10.21
CA SER A 261 -47.54 9.93 -10.46
C SER A 261 -46.90 11.06 -9.66
N CYS A 262 -45.81 11.60 -10.18
CA CYS A 262 -45.32 12.91 -9.77
C CYS A 262 -45.87 13.88 -10.83
N SER A 263 -47.06 14.43 -10.56
CA SER A 263 -47.79 15.35 -11.46
C SER A 263 -47.16 16.75 -11.42
N SER A 264 -46.98 17.28 -12.64
CA SER A 264 -46.60 18.62 -13.13
C SER A 264 -46.26 19.73 -12.14
#